data_AF-A0A0C2GSC0-F1
#
_entry.id   AF-A0A0C2GSC0-F1
#
_cell.length_a   1.000
_cell.length_b   1.000
_cell.length_c   1.000
_cell.angle_alpha   90.00
_cell.angle_beta   90.00
_cell.angle_gamma   90.00
#
_symmetry.space_group_name_H-M   'P 1'
#
loop_
_entity.id
_entity.type
_entity.pdbx_description
1 polymer ?
#
loop_
_entity_poly.entity_id
_entity_poly.type
_entity_poly.pdbx_seq_one_letter_code
_entity_poly.pdbx_strand_id
1 'polypeptide(L)'
;MVRNGMYPAGLLDLPYDLTFAIRGLHFDVQSSCLLKVDAYSQIQTGAVYRGRRQLSDEEVKELFPGLCLPNMEGRQMPQLIDLFSLPWAGLLSTVVHYCDTNKIVFDPKSLFNDLAECVKQVHITGEMYRKVSENLKEYVHPNEGLKDYLETALPCALTCHLFHTAHFYDLDDGVRIIDAGLHGGEGQQEVRAPRGVTPRLQF
;
A
#
# COMPACT_ATOMS: atom_id res chain seq x y z
N MET A 1 15.59 3.46 3.48
CA MET A 1 16.38 3.84 2.28
C MET A 1 17.44 4.93 2.54
N VAL A 2 17.08 6.18 2.88
CA VAL A 2 18.07 7.28 3.04
C VAL A 2 19.04 7.03 4.21
N ARG A 3 18.53 6.62 5.38
CA ARG A 3 19.36 6.31 6.56
C ARG A 3 20.38 5.18 6.34
N ASN A 4 20.14 4.33 5.35
CA ASN A 4 21.02 3.21 5.00
C ASN A 4 22.09 3.63 3.98
N GLY A 5 22.16 4.92 3.61
CA GLY A 5 23.14 5.48 2.67
C GLY A 5 22.90 5.15 1.20
N MET A 6 21.81 4.44 0.88
CA MET A 6 21.52 3.97 -0.49
C MET A 6 20.86 5.04 -1.36
N TYR A 7 20.27 6.07 -0.76
CA TYR A 7 19.49 7.10 -1.44
C TYR A 7 19.84 8.50 -0.93
N PRO A 8 19.81 9.55 -1.79
CA PRO A 8 20.18 10.91 -1.42
C PRO A 8 19.32 11.50 -0.30
N ALA A 9 19.93 12.32 0.56
CA ALA A 9 19.26 12.96 1.68
C ALA A 9 18.11 13.90 1.24
N GLY A 10 18.24 14.54 0.07
CA GLY A 10 17.21 15.45 -0.46
C GLY A 10 15.85 14.81 -0.73
N LEU A 11 15.75 13.47 -0.76
CA LEU A 11 14.45 12.78 -0.80
C LEU A 11 13.61 12.99 0.48
N LEU A 12 14.25 13.32 1.62
CA LEU A 12 13.56 13.60 2.87
C LEU A 12 12.82 14.95 2.86
N ASP A 13 13.22 15.86 1.97
CA ASP A 13 12.65 17.20 1.86
C ASP A 13 11.42 17.23 0.92
N LEU A 14 11.16 16.13 0.21
CA LEU A 14 10.04 16.05 -0.73
C LEU A 14 8.73 15.75 0.02
N PRO A 15 7.69 16.57 -0.16
CA PRO A 15 6.39 16.30 0.44
C PRO A 15 5.74 15.07 -0.22
N TYR A 16 5.02 14.30 0.58
CA TYR A 16 4.15 13.25 0.05
C TYR A 16 2.85 13.88 -0.50
N ASP A 17 2.47 13.52 -1.72
CA ASP A 17 1.23 13.99 -2.35
C ASP A 17 0.18 12.88 -2.40
N LEU A 18 -0.84 13.04 -1.55
CA LEU A 18 -1.99 12.14 -1.40
C LEU A 18 -2.89 12.08 -2.65
N THR A 19 -2.82 13.08 -3.53
CA THR A 19 -3.77 13.23 -4.66
C THR A 19 -3.26 12.61 -5.96
N PHE A 20 -1.99 12.24 -6.02
CA PHE A 20 -1.35 11.80 -7.25
C PHE A 20 -1.68 10.36 -7.64
N ALA A 21 -1.56 9.43 -6.69
CA ALA A 21 -1.74 8.01 -6.98
C ALA A 21 -3.20 7.59 -6.77
N ILE A 22 -3.70 6.77 -7.70
CA ILE A 22 -5.00 6.11 -7.59
C ILE A 22 -4.83 4.60 -7.55
N ARG A 23 -5.87 3.91 -7.06
CA ARG A 23 -5.87 2.45 -6.94
C ARG A 23 -5.95 1.80 -8.32
N GLY A 24 -5.27 0.67 -8.49
CA GLY A 24 -5.32 -0.16 -9.70
C GLY A 24 -4.35 0.25 -10.80
N LEU A 25 -3.43 1.18 -10.54
CA LEU A 25 -2.33 1.50 -11.45
C LEU A 25 -1.40 0.30 -11.64
N HIS A 26 -0.78 0.22 -12.80
CA HIS A 26 0.34 -0.69 -13.04
C HIS A 26 1.64 0.11 -12.95
N PHE A 27 2.69 -0.50 -12.42
CA PHE A 27 4.04 0.06 -12.47
C PHE A 27 4.89 -0.78 -13.39
N ASP A 28 5.34 -0.23 -14.52
CA ASP A 28 6.29 -0.89 -15.40
C ASP A 28 7.72 -0.68 -14.88
N VAL A 29 8.33 -1.76 -14.41
CA VAL A 29 9.66 -1.73 -13.80
C VAL A 29 10.72 -1.28 -14.79
N GLN A 30 10.64 -1.76 -16.04
CA GLN A 30 11.65 -1.48 -17.07
C GLN A 30 11.77 0.01 -17.40
N SER A 31 10.64 0.69 -17.62
CA SER A 31 10.62 2.12 -17.95
C SER A 31 10.42 3.03 -16.73
N SER A 32 10.20 2.44 -15.54
CA SER A 32 9.88 3.17 -14.30
C SER A 32 8.65 4.09 -14.46
N CYS A 33 7.63 3.60 -15.16
CA CYS A 33 6.41 4.35 -15.42
C CYS A 33 5.23 3.79 -14.63
N LEU A 34 4.37 4.68 -14.14
CA LEU A 34 3.02 4.35 -13.72
C LEU A 34 2.08 4.49 -14.92
N LEU A 35 1.22 3.50 -15.11
CA LEU A 35 0.25 3.48 -16.20
C LEU A 35 -1.12 3.04 -15.70
N LYS A 36 -2.15 3.68 -16.26
CA LYS A 36 -3.53 3.23 -16.13
C LYS A 36 -3.91 2.34 -17.29
N VAL A 37 -4.63 1.28 -16.96
CA VAL A 37 -5.07 0.26 -17.91
C VAL A 37 -6.57 0.16 -17.84
N ASP A 38 -7.22 0.01 -19.00
CA ASP A 38 -8.67 -0.18 -19.08
C ASP A 38 -9.10 -1.64 -18.89
N ALA A 39 -10.40 -1.89 -18.97
CA ALA A 39 -10.97 -3.23 -18.81
C ALA A 39 -10.55 -4.23 -19.91
N TYR A 40 -10.01 -3.75 -21.03
CA TYR A 40 -9.54 -4.56 -22.16
C TYR A 40 -8.02 -4.75 -22.14
N SER A 41 -7.36 -4.44 -21.03
CA SER A 41 -5.90 -4.49 -20.87
C SER A 41 -5.13 -3.50 -21.76
N GLN A 42 -5.79 -2.43 -22.21
CA GLN A 42 -5.16 -1.36 -22.99
C GLN A 42 -4.65 -0.24 -22.10
N ILE A 43 -3.44 0.24 -22.39
CA ILE A 43 -2.80 1.38 -21.74
C ILE A 43 -3.53 2.66 -22.17
N GLN A 44 -3.99 3.43 -21.20
CA GLN A 44 -4.56 4.75 -21.42
C GLN A 44 -3.41 5.73 -21.64
N THR A 45 -3.18 6.17 -22.88
CA THR A 45 -2.02 7.00 -23.25
C THR A 45 -1.96 8.32 -22.48
N GLY A 46 -3.11 8.94 -22.24
CA GLY A 46 -3.23 10.13 -21.40
C GLY A 46 -3.03 9.90 -19.88
N ALA A 47 -2.69 8.69 -19.45
CA ALA A 47 -2.50 8.34 -18.05
C ALA A 47 -1.24 7.49 -17.83
N VAL A 48 -0.16 7.86 -18.53
CA VAL A 48 1.19 7.29 -18.35
C VAL A 48 2.12 8.35 -17.78
N TYR A 49 2.79 8.02 -16.68
CA TYR A 49 3.65 8.93 -15.94
C TYR A 49 5.01 8.30 -15.67
N ARG A 50 6.09 9.01 -16.04
CA ARG A 50 7.45 8.70 -15.58
C ARG A 50 7.78 9.61 -14.40
N GLY A 51 7.93 9.02 -13.23
CA GLY A 51 7.94 9.78 -11.99
C GLY A 51 6.66 10.62 -11.88
N ARG A 52 6.81 11.95 -11.83
CA ARG A 52 5.71 12.93 -11.74
C ARG A 52 5.36 13.58 -13.08
N ARG A 53 6.09 13.24 -14.14
CA ARG A 53 5.90 13.81 -15.48
C ARG A 53 4.97 12.92 -16.30
N GLN A 54 3.87 13.49 -16.76
CA GLN A 54 3.04 12.83 -17.76
C GLN A 54 3.80 12.72 -19.09
N LEU A 55 3.75 11.55 -19.72
CA LEU A 55 4.35 11.33 -21.03
C LEU A 55 3.40 11.78 -22.15
N SER A 56 3.96 12.22 -23.27
CA SER A 56 3.16 12.47 -24.48
C SER A 56 2.71 11.17 -25.14
N ASP A 57 1.66 11.23 -25.96
CA ASP A 57 1.18 10.05 -26.69
C ASP A 57 2.26 9.43 -27.58
N GLU A 58 3.18 10.24 -28.12
CA GLU A 58 4.33 9.80 -28.91
C GLU A 58 5.31 9.01 -28.03
N GLU A 59 5.73 9.57 -26.89
CA GLU A 59 6.61 8.88 -25.93
C GLU A 59 6.00 7.54 -25.48
N VAL A 60 4.69 7.52 -25.23
CA VAL A 60 3.98 6.30 -24.82
C VAL A 60 3.99 5.24 -25.92
N LYS A 61 3.71 5.62 -27.17
CA LYS A 61 3.71 4.68 -28.31
C LYS A 61 5.10 4.11 -28.58
N GLU A 62 6.14 4.90 -28.36
CA GLU A 62 7.54 4.44 -28.47
C GLU A 62 7.90 3.43 -27.37
N LEU A 63 7.50 3.71 -26.12
CA LEU A 63 7.79 2.85 -24.97
C LEU A 63 6.94 1.55 -24.93
N PHE A 64 5.70 1.63 -25.39
CA PHE A 64 4.69 0.58 -25.29
C PHE A 64 4.05 0.31 -26.67
N PRO A 65 4.75 -0.36 -27.59
CA PRO A 65 4.21 -0.65 -28.92
C PRO A 65 2.95 -1.52 -28.81
N GLY A 66 1.88 -1.11 -29.49
CA GLY A 66 0.60 -1.81 -29.49
C GLY A 66 -0.28 -1.58 -28.25
N LEU A 67 0.21 -0.86 -27.23
CA LEU A 67 -0.55 -0.38 -26.07
C LEU A 67 -1.27 -1.44 -25.22
N CYS A 68 -1.02 -2.73 -25.41
CA CYS A 68 -1.76 -3.82 -24.75
C CYS A 68 -0.85 -4.57 -23.78
N LEU A 69 -1.27 -4.76 -22.52
CA LEU A 69 -0.44 -5.47 -21.51
C LEU A 69 -0.02 -6.89 -21.92
N PRO A 70 -0.87 -7.74 -22.53
CA PRO A 70 -0.45 -9.06 -23.00
C PRO A 70 0.67 -9.03 -24.04
N ASN A 71 0.82 -7.93 -24.78
CA ASN A 71 1.89 -7.77 -25.77
C ASN A 71 3.24 -7.39 -25.11
N MET A 72 3.27 -7.22 -23.80
CA MET A 72 4.44 -6.81 -23.02
C MET A 72 5.15 -8.03 -22.42
N GLU A 73 5.38 -9.06 -23.23
CA GLU A 73 6.08 -10.26 -22.80
C GLU A 73 7.46 -9.91 -22.23
N GLY A 74 7.80 -10.51 -21.08
CA GLY A 74 9.07 -10.26 -20.39
C GLY A 74 9.14 -8.95 -19.60
N ARG A 75 8.10 -8.10 -19.62
CA ARG A 75 8.03 -6.91 -18.76
C ARG A 75 7.46 -7.24 -17.39
N GLN A 76 8.01 -6.60 -16.36
CA GLN A 76 7.52 -6.75 -15.00
C GLN A 76 6.59 -5.57 -14.71
N MET A 77 5.29 -5.82 -14.71
CA MET A 77 4.25 -4.80 -14.54
C MET A 77 3.30 -5.15 -13.40
N PRO A 78 3.76 -5.13 -12.12
CA PRO A 78 2.90 -5.35 -10.98
C PRO A 78 1.73 -4.37 -10.96
N GLN A 79 0.55 -4.91 -10.69
CA GLN A 79 -0.64 -4.11 -10.45
C GLN A 79 -0.71 -3.71 -8.97
N LEU A 80 -0.95 -2.43 -8.74
CA LEU A 80 -1.04 -1.81 -7.41
C LEU A 80 -2.52 -1.75 -7.00
N ILE A 81 -3.03 -2.89 -6.50
CA ILE A 81 -4.47 -3.11 -6.30
C ILE A 81 -4.98 -2.91 -4.88
N ASP A 82 -4.13 -2.83 -3.86
CA ASP A 82 -4.57 -2.68 -2.48
C ASP A 82 -4.42 -1.21 -2.01
N LEU A 83 -4.95 -0.88 -0.84
CA LEU A 83 -4.84 0.49 -0.31
C LEU A 83 -3.40 0.82 0.14
N PHE A 84 -2.60 -0.17 0.52
CA PHE A 84 -1.20 0.00 0.89
C PHE A 84 -0.31 0.28 -0.34
N SER A 85 -0.81 -0.01 -1.54
CA SER A 85 -0.13 0.23 -2.79
C SER A 85 -0.20 1.69 -3.25
N LEU A 86 -1.09 2.51 -2.67
CA LEU A 86 -1.18 3.95 -2.95
C LEU A 86 0.06 4.73 -2.49
N PRO A 87 0.48 4.67 -1.20
CA PRO A 87 1.71 5.32 -0.76
C PRO A 87 2.93 4.74 -1.45
N TRP A 88 2.89 3.47 -1.82
CA TRP A 88 3.92 2.81 -2.59
C TRP A 88 4.05 3.37 -4.03
N ALA A 89 2.95 3.53 -4.75
CA ALA A 89 2.93 4.18 -6.06
C ALA A 89 3.44 5.62 -6.00
N GLY A 90 3.01 6.37 -4.98
CA GLY A 90 3.50 7.72 -4.73
C GLY A 90 5.01 7.75 -4.48
N LEU A 91 5.53 6.84 -3.65
CA LEU A 91 6.96 6.72 -3.38
C LEU A 91 7.76 6.40 -4.64
N LEU A 92 7.36 5.38 -5.41
CA LEU A 92 7.99 5.03 -6.69
C LEU A 92 8.07 6.25 -7.62
N SER A 93 6.95 6.95 -7.78
CA SER A 93 6.87 8.15 -8.61
C SER A 93 7.80 9.27 -8.13
N THR A 94 7.80 9.57 -6.83
CA THR A 94 8.62 10.62 -6.23
C THR A 94 10.11 10.32 -6.38
N VAL A 95 10.53 9.09 -6.13
CA VAL A 95 11.95 8.71 -6.23
C VAL A 95 12.42 8.76 -7.68
N VAL A 96 11.65 8.20 -8.62
CA VAL A 96 11.97 8.26 -10.06
C VAL A 96 12.05 9.72 -10.53
N HIS A 97 11.09 10.56 -10.13
CA HIS A 97 11.09 11.98 -10.47
C HIS A 97 12.31 12.72 -9.91
N TYR A 98 12.70 12.43 -8.68
CA TYR A 98 13.89 13.02 -8.07
C TYR A 98 15.15 12.60 -8.81
N CYS A 99 15.29 11.32 -9.15
CA CYS A 99 16.43 10.81 -9.90
C CYS A 99 16.52 11.47 -11.29
N ASP A 100 15.42 11.51 -12.04
CA ASP A 100 15.38 12.14 -13.37
C ASP A 100 15.72 13.64 -13.28
N THR A 101 15.14 14.37 -12.32
CA THR A 101 15.38 15.81 -12.12
C THR A 101 16.84 16.12 -11.77
N ASN A 102 17.46 15.30 -10.92
CA ASN A 102 18.85 15.48 -10.50
C ASN A 102 19.86 14.75 -11.41
N LYS A 103 19.40 14.17 -12.52
CA LYS A 103 20.22 13.40 -13.47
C LYS A 103 21.00 12.26 -12.81
N ILE A 104 20.40 11.63 -11.81
CA ILE A 104 20.94 10.47 -11.12
C ILE A 104 20.63 9.25 -11.97
N VAL A 105 21.68 8.56 -12.43
CA VAL A 105 21.55 7.30 -13.16
C VAL A 105 21.24 6.20 -12.14
N PHE A 106 20.23 5.38 -12.43
CA PHE A 106 19.85 4.23 -11.62
C PHE A 106 19.46 3.06 -12.51
N ASP A 107 19.59 1.84 -11.98
CA ASP A 107 19.00 0.65 -12.59
C ASP A 107 17.53 0.51 -12.17
N PRO A 108 16.55 0.49 -13.11
CA PRO A 108 15.13 0.47 -12.79
C PRO A 108 14.70 -0.71 -11.91
N LYS A 109 15.29 -1.89 -12.15
CA LYS A 109 14.94 -3.11 -11.40
C LYS A 109 15.47 -3.05 -9.97
N SER A 110 16.70 -2.56 -9.79
CA SER A 110 17.30 -2.36 -8.47
C SER A 110 16.52 -1.33 -7.67
N LEU A 111 16.15 -0.19 -8.28
CA LEU A 111 15.32 0.83 -7.64
C LEU A 111 13.98 0.24 -7.18
N PHE A 112 13.30 -0.51 -8.05
CA PHE A 112 12.03 -1.14 -7.71
C PHE A 112 12.18 -2.11 -6.52
N ASN A 113 13.19 -2.99 -6.55
CA ASN A 113 13.42 -3.97 -5.50
C ASN A 113 13.80 -3.33 -4.16
N ASP A 114 14.67 -2.32 -4.16
CA ASP A 114 15.11 -1.61 -2.97
C ASP A 114 13.92 -0.97 -2.25
N LEU A 115 13.11 -0.27 -3.03
CA LEU A 115 11.92 0.39 -2.52
C LEU A 115 10.93 -0.67 -2.00
N ALA A 116 10.78 -1.81 -2.70
CA ALA A 116 9.81 -2.85 -2.34
C ALA A 116 10.19 -3.50 -1.02
N GLU A 117 11.49 -3.74 -0.84
CA GLU A 117 12.05 -4.20 0.43
C GLU A 117 11.85 -3.15 1.53
N CYS A 118 12.02 -1.85 1.24
CA CYS A 118 11.75 -0.81 2.25
C CYS A 118 10.29 -0.82 2.73
N VAL A 119 9.31 -0.93 1.83
CA VAL A 119 7.89 -1.02 2.24
C VAL A 119 7.63 -2.30 3.02
N LYS A 120 8.18 -3.43 2.57
CA LYS A 120 8.07 -4.70 3.28
C LYS A 120 8.64 -4.62 4.70
N GLN A 121 9.81 -3.99 4.88
CA GLN A 121 10.43 -3.80 6.19
C GLN A 121 9.55 -3.00 7.14
N VAL A 122 8.88 -1.95 6.67
CA VAL A 122 7.94 -1.16 7.50
C VAL A 122 6.78 -2.02 8.04
N HIS A 123 6.31 -3.00 7.26
CA HIS A 123 5.26 -3.93 7.69
C HIS A 123 5.80 -5.02 8.62
N ILE A 124 6.98 -5.58 8.34
CA ILE A 124 7.57 -6.67 9.15
C ILE A 124 8.02 -6.17 10.52
N THR A 125 8.60 -4.97 10.58
CA THR A 125 9.09 -4.37 11.84
C THR A 125 7.98 -3.92 12.78
N GLY A 126 6.74 -3.81 12.30
CA GLY A 126 5.61 -3.33 13.09
C GLY A 126 5.58 -1.82 13.32
N GLU A 127 6.55 -1.07 12.78
CA GLU A 127 6.66 0.39 12.97
C GLU A 127 5.42 1.15 12.50
N MET A 128 4.80 0.71 11.40
CA MET A 128 3.54 1.27 10.93
C MET A 128 2.42 1.06 11.94
N TYR A 129 2.21 -0.16 12.41
CA TYR A 129 1.13 -0.49 13.35
C TYR A 129 1.30 0.29 14.65
N ARG A 130 2.52 0.32 15.20
CA ARG A 130 2.85 1.12 16.39
C ARG A 130 2.47 2.59 16.23
N LYS A 131 2.78 3.20 15.08
CA LYS A 131 2.44 4.61 14.82
C LYS A 131 0.94 4.85 14.73
N VAL A 132 0.19 3.90 14.16
CA VAL A 132 -1.27 3.94 14.12
C VAL A 132 -1.86 3.78 15.52
N SER A 133 -1.36 2.82 16.31
CA SER A 133 -1.80 2.57 17.69
C SER A 133 -1.54 3.74 18.64
N GLU A 134 -0.43 4.46 18.45
CA GLU A 134 -0.10 5.68 19.21
C GLU A 134 -1.13 6.81 18.95
N ASN A 135 -1.85 6.80 17.83
CA ASN A 135 -2.76 7.87 17.43
C ASN A 135 -4.02 7.37 16.70
N LEU A 136 -4.76 6.48 17.36
CA LEU A 136 -5.94 5.80 16.78
C LEU A 136 -7.01 6.76 16.28
N LYS A 137 -7.24 7.89 16.97
CA LYS A 137 -8.27 8.88 16.61
C LYS A 137 -8.01 9.53 15.25
N GLU A 138 -6.74 9.60 14.82
CA GLU A 138 -6.36 10.18 13.54
C GLU A 138 -6.48 9.17 12.39
N TYR A 139 -6.12 7.91 12.63
CA TYR A 139 -5.99 6.90 11.57
C TYR A 139 -7.16 5.91 11.47
N VAL A 140 -7.98 5.79 12.51
CA VAL A 140 -9.11 4.85 12.56
C VAL A 140 -10.40 5.65 12.68
N HIS A 141 -11.20 5.62 11.62
CA HIS A 141 -12.53 6.22 11.65
C HIS A 141 -13.51 5.29 12.36
N PRO A 142 -14.14 5.73 13.47
CA PRO A 142 -15.15 4.93 14.14
C PRO A 142 -16.40 4.79 13.28
N ASN A 143 -17.03 3.62 13.35
CA ASN A 143 -18.30 3.31 12.74
C ASN A 143 -19.32 3.01 13.84
N GLU A 144 -20.07 4.04 14.21
CA GLU A 144 -21.06 3.98 15.30
C GLU A 144 -22.13 2.90 15.09
N GLY A 145 -22.51 2.64 13.83
CA GLY A 145 -23.53 1.63 13.50
C GLY A 145 -23.00 0.20 13.39
N LEU A 146 -21.68 0.01 13.38
CA LEU A 146 -21.09 -1.33 13.19
C LEU A 146 -21.40 -2.26 14.36
N LYS A 147 -21.38 -1.74 15.60
CA LYS A 147 -21.71 -2.52 16.80
C LYS A 147 -23.14 -3.02 16.76
N ASP A 148 -24.10 -2.11 16.60
CA ASP A 148 -25.53 -2.43 16.56
C ASP A 148 -25.85 -3.38 15.40
N TYR A 149 -25.19 -3.20 14.25
CA TYR A 149 -25.31 -4.11 13.12
C TYR A 149 -24.83 -5.51 13.45
N LEU A 150 -23.65 -5.65 14.06
CA LEU A 150 -23.12 -6.95 14.47
C LEU A 150 -24.02 -7.63 15.50
N GLU A 151 -24.50 -6.88 16.50
CA GLU A 151 -25.44 -7.38 17.51
C GLU A 151 -26.78 -7.82 16.92
N THR A 152 -27.29 -7.08 15.92
CA THR A 152 -28.54 -7.42 15.20
C THR A 152 -28.36 -8.58 14.22
N ALA A 153 -27.19 -8.69 13.58
CA ALA A 153 -26.86 -9.73 12.60
C ALA A 153 -26.44 -11.06 13.25
N LEU A 154 -26.15 -11.06 14.57
CA LEU A 154 -25.81 -12.23 15.36
C LEU A 154 -26.92 -12.71 16.33
N PRO A 155 -28.22 -12.84 15.96
CA PRO A 155 -29.16 -13.53 16.84
C PRO A 155 -28.88 -15.03 16.80
N CYS A 156 -28.67 -15.60 18.00
CA CYS A 156 -28.60 -17.03 18.35
C CYS A 156 -28.20 -18.02 17.23
N ALA A 157 -26.96 -18.51 17.31
CA ALA A 157 -26.32 -19.62 16.57
C ALA A 157 -25.37 -19.26 15.41
N LEU A 158 -25.23 -17.98 15.04
CA LEU A 158 -24.15 -17.54 14.15
C LEU A 158 -22.88 -17.20 14.95
N THR A 159 -21.75 -17.76 14.53
CA THR A 159 -20.42 -17.40 15.05
C THR A 159 -19.74 -16.43 14.07
N CYS A 160 -19.25 -15.30 14.58
CA CYS A 160 -18.40 -14.38 13.81
C CYS A 160 -16.94 -14.78 13.98
N HIS A 161 -16.21 -14.86 12.87
CA HIS A 161 -14.77 -15.12 12.87
C HIS A 161 -14.04 -13.98 12.18
N LEU A 162 -13.04 -13.42 12.87
CA LEU A 162 -12.16 -12.40 12.33
C LEU A 162 -10.92 -13.07 11.73
N PHE A 163 -10.64 -12.79 10.46
CA PHE A 163 -9.41 -13.18 9.79
C PHE A 163 -8.62 -11.91 9.47
N HIS A 164 -7.38 -11.83 9.94
CA HIS A 164 -6.47 -10.72 9.62
C HIS A 164 -5.09 -11.26 9.21
N THR A 165 -4.38 -10.49 8.39
CA THR A 165 -3.02 -10.82 7.94
C THR A 165 -1.92 -10.18 8.78
N ALA A 166 -2.28 -9.29 9.73
CA ALA A 166 -1.32 -8.70 10.67
C ALA A 166 -0.64 -9.80 11.53
N HIS A 167 0.67 -9.68 11.75
CA HIS A 167 1.43 -10.68 12.50
C HIS A 167 1.11 -10.65 14.00
N PHE A 168 1.13 -11.82 14.64
CA PHE A 168 0.69 -12.09 16.03
C PHE A 168 1.34 -11.27 17.16
N TYR A 169 2.38 -10.47 16.90
CA TYR A 169 2.96 -9.55 17.89
C TYR A 169 2.09 -8.32 18.15
N ASP A 170 1.10 -8.09 17.28
CA ASP A 170 0.19 -6.93 17.26
C ASP A 170 -1.24 -7.26 17.71
N LEU A 171 -1.52 -8.42 18.32
CA LEU A 171 -2.89 -8.80 18.65
C LEU A 171 -3.59 -7.79 19.57
N ASP A 172 -2.89 -7.24 20.56
CA ASP A 172 -3.44 -6.20 21.44
C ASP A 172 -3.71 -4.90 20.69
N ASP A 173 -2.83 -4.51 19.78
CA ASP A 173 -2.96 -3.29 18.97
C ASP A 173 -4.03 -3.43 17.88
N GLY A 174 -4.13 -4.61 17.25
CA GLY A 174 -5.20 -4.96 16.32
C GLY A 174 -6.56 -4.97 16.99
N VAL A 175 -6.67 -5.54 18.19
CA VAL A 175 -7.91 -5.49 18.99
C VAL A 175 -8.24 -4.04 19.37
N ARG A 176 -7.25 -3.22 19.77
CA ARG A 176 -7.45 -1.79 20.05
C ARG A 176 -7.91 -0.99 18.84
N ILE A 177 -7.37 -1.28 17.65
CA ILE A 177 -7.81 -0.66 16.39
C ILE A 177 -9.27 -1.01 16.10
N ILE A 178 -9.65 -2.27 16.27
CA ILE A 178 -11.03 -2.73 16.06
C ILE A 178 -11.97 -2.09 17.08
N ASP A 179 -11.58 -2.08 18.36
CA ASP A 179 -12.34 -1.47 19.45
C ASP A 179 -12.51 0.04 19.24
N ALA A 180 -11.44 0.74 18.86
CA ALA A 180 -11.51 2.16 18.47
C ALA A 180 -12.46 2.37 17.29
N GLY A 181 -12.44 1.47 16.31
CA GLY A 181 -13.38 1.46 15.18
C GLY A 181 -14.84 1.22 15.60
N LEU A 182 -15.09 0.49 16.68
CA LEU A 182 -16.44 0.22 17.17
C LEU A 182 -16.97 1.31 18.11
N HIS A 183 -16.10 1.94 18.93
CA HIS A 183 -16.53 2.72 20.12
C HIS A 183 -16.01 4.15 20.15
N GLY A 184 -15.37 4.67 19.09
CA GLY A 184 -15.01 6.10 19.03
C GLY A 184 -13.86 6.50 19.95
N GLY A 185 -13.03 5.55 20.40
CA GLY A 185 -11.83 5.82 21.17
C GLY A 185 -12.05 6.20 22.65
N GLU A 186 -13.21 5.92 23.22
CA GLU A 186 -13.46 6.05 24.66
C GLU A 186 -14.02 4.74 25.25
N GLY A 187 -13.14 3.98 25.90
CA GLY A 187 -13.51 2.84 26.72
C GLY A 187 -12.55 1.66 26.59
N GLN A 188 -11.50 1.60 27.43
CA GLN A 188 -10.77 0.35 27.63
C GLN A 188 -11.71 -0.66 28.30
N GLN A 189 -12.32 -1.57 27.53
CA GLN A 189 -12.87 -2.79 28.10
C GLN A 189 -11.88 -3.92 27.83
N GLU A 190 -11.34 -4.47 28.92
CA GLU A 190 -10.35 -5.54 28.91
C GLU A 190 -10.96 -6.80 28.26
N VAL A 191 -10.73 -6.99 26.97
CA VAL A 191 -11.14 -8.21 26.27
C VAL A 191 -10.21 -9.33 26.69
N ARG A 192 -10.58 -10.07 27.74
CA ARG A 192 -9.88 -11.29 28.14
C ARG A 192 -9.93 -12.31 27.00
N ALA A 193 -8.75 -12.68 26.50
CA ALA A 193 -8.60 -13.85 25.64
C ALA A 193 -9.22 -15.08 26.34
N PRO A 194 -10.05 -15.89 25.64
CA PRO A 194 -10.54 -17.13 26.20
C PRO A 194 -9.35 -18.04 26.50
N ARG A 195 -9.17 -18.39 27.77
CA ARG A 195 -8.16 -19.36 28.21
C ARG A 195 -8.43 -20.68 27.49
N GLY A 196 -7.47 -21.13 26.67
CA GLY A 196 -7.37 -22.53 26.28
C GLY A 196 -7.53 -22.89 24.81
N VAL A 197 -7.06 -22.07 23.85
CA VAL A 197 -6.90 -22.54 22.47
C VAL A 197 -5.42 -22.60 22.11
N THR A 198 -4.87 -23.81 22.15
CA THR A 198 -3.58 -24.15 21.56
C THR A 198 -3.67 -23.95 20.04
N PRO A 199 -2.79 -23.17 19.40
CA PRO A 199 -2.80 -23.02 17.96
C PRO A 199 -2.27 -24.32 17.33
N ARG A 200 -3.13 -25.04 16.62
CA ARG A 200 -2.69 -26.04 15.63
C ARG A 200 -2.43 -25.32 14.32
N LEU A 201 -1.15 -25.22 13.96
CA LEU A 201 -0.73 -25.00 12.58
C LEU A 201 -1.11 -26.24 11.76
N GLN A 202 -1.91 -26.06 10.71
CA GLN A 202 -1.96 -26.98 9.58
C GLN A 202 -1.36 -26.24 8.38
N PHE A 203 -0.38 -26.90 7.75
CA PHE A 203 0.37 -26.44 6.58
C PHE A 203 -0.51 -26.37 5.33
#